data_AF-A0A2K3LHM6-F1
#
_entry.id   AF-A0A2K3LHM6-F1
#
_cell.length_a   1.000
_cell.length_b   1.000
_cell.length_c   1.000
_cell.angle_alpha   90.00
_cell.angle_beta   90.00
_cell.angle_gamma   90.00
#
_symmetry.space_group_name_H-M   'P 1'
#
loop_
_entity.id
_entity.type
_entity.pdbx_description
1 polymer ?
#
loop_
_entity_poly.entity_id
_entity_poly.type
_entity_poly.pdbx_seq_one_letter_code
_entity_poly.pdbx_strand_id
1 'polypeptide(L)'
;MPGTKLPEWFSAGTVSFSKRKNLDLTSVVVGAIISINHNIDIPIRREEMPCIIDVEANVFKLGKRIFNTTLNIHGMPRTNVDHIHLCRFKDYHPLVSLLKDADTFCVTTRSPPFDKGLKLKKCGVHLIFEGDDDYEGEEESLDIGLQSVSERLTRFFNTCDEGVDDTESEDDRCQHELEQEKEETGTRLLGFNFKGSSIISFLLSLFFVLLGWFWFKFMSSAVKRD
;
A
#
# COMPACT_ATOMS: atom_id res chain seq x y z
N MET A 1 1.79 -19.96 -4.15
CA MET A 1 3.16 -20.45 -4.35
C MET A 1 3.98 -20.11 -3.11
N PRO A 2 4.96 -20.91 -2.65
CA PRO A 2 5.88 -20.46 -1.61
C PRO A 2 6.54 -19.13 -2.00
N GLY A 3 6.64 -18.18 -1.07
CA GLY A 3 7.22 -16.86 -1.38
C GLY A 3 7.01 -15.83 -0.27
N THR A 4 8.01 -14.95 -0.11
CA THR A 4 8.10 -13.96 0.99
C THR A 4 8.20 -12.50 0.50
N LYS A 5 8.26 -12.30 -0.82
CA LYS A 5 8.38 -11.00 -1.48
C LYS A 5 7.22 -10.77 -2.45
N LEU A 6 6.82 -9.51 -2.59
CA LEU A 6 5.94 -9.02 -3.66
C LEU A 6 6.81 -8.19 -4.61
N PRO A 7 6.41 -8.01 -5.88
CA PRO A 7 7.12 -7.11 -6.77
C PRO A 7 7.15 -5.69 -6.20
N GLU A 8 8.29 -4.99 -6.32
CA GLU A 8 8.50 -3.68 -5.68
C GLU A 8 7.54 -2.59 -6.17
N TRP A 9 7.04 -2.74 -7.39
CA TRP A 9 6.07 -1.85 -8.01
C TRP A 9 4.63 -2.05 -7.52
N PHE A 10 4.39 -2.99 -6.59
CA PHE A 10 3.14 -3.06 -5.85
C PHE A 10 3.13 -2.02 -4.73
N SER A 11 2.07 -1.22 -4.68
CA SER A 11 1.88 -0.27 -3.59
C SER A 11 1.45 -1.02 -2.33
N ALA A 12 2.27 -0.91 -1.27
CA ALA A 12 1.97 -1.50 0.03
C ALA A 12 0.90 -0.68 0.79
N GLY A 13 0.07 -1.37 1.57
CA GLY A 13 -0.90 -0.73 2.47
C GLY A 13 -2.15 -0.20 1.78
N THR A 14 -2.61 0.99 2.20
CA THR A 14 -3.80 1.64 1.66
C THR A 14 -3.45 2.49 0.44
N VAL A 15 -4.10 2.23 -0.69
CA VAL A 15 -3.86 2.93 -1.96
C VAL A 15 -5.04 3.86 -2.25
N SER A 16 -4.74 5.11 -2.59
CA SER A 16 -5.74 6.06 -3.09
C SER A 16 -5.91 5.90 -4.60
N PHE A 17 -7.14 5.70 -5.05
CA PHE A 17 -7.44 5.70 -6.47
C PHE A 17 -7.48 7.14 -6.97
N SER A 18 -6.69 7.41 -8.01
CA SER A 18 -6.73 8.65 -8.76
C SER A 18 -7.18 8.35 -10.18
N LYS A 19 -8.30 8.95 -10.57
CA LYS A 19 -8.82 8.79 -11.93
C LYS A 19 -7.90 9.50 -12.91
N ARG A 20 -7.36 8.75 -13.86
CA ARG A 20 -6.54 9.29 -14.96
C ARG A 20 -7.45 9.87 -16.05
N LYS A 21 -7.01 10.95 -16.69
CA LYS A 21 -7.75 11.53 -17.83
C LYS A 21 -7.52 10.65 -19.06
N ASN A 22 -8.61 10.24 -19.72
CA ASN A 22 -8.59 9.41 -20.93
C ASN A 22 -7.94 8.02 -20.76
N LEU A 23 -7.87 7.49 -19.54
CA LEU A 23 -7.40 6.14 -19.28
C LEU A 23 -8.33 5.49 -18.27
N ASP A 24 -9.05 4.46 -18.72
CA ASP A 24 -9.95 3.72 -17.86
C ASP A 24 -9.19 2.68 -17.03
N LEU A 25 -9.67 2.45 -15.80
CA LEU A 25 -9.15 1.40 -14.93
C LEU A 25 -9.72 0.06 -15.41
N THR A 26 -8.88 -0.77 -16.03
CA THR A 26 -9.30 -2.06 -16.62
C THR A 26 -9.24 -3.20 -15.60
N SER A 27 -8.32 -3.13 -14.63
CA SER A 27 -8.22 -4.13 -13.58
C SER A 27 -7.40 -3.68 -12.37
N VAL A 28 -7.53 -4.44 -11.28
CA VAL A 28 -6.70 -4.32 -10.08
C VAL A 28 -6.07 -5.68 -9.79
N VAL A 29 -4.76 -5.71 -9.62
CA VAL A 29 -4.03 -6.89 -9.14
C VAL A 29 -3.71 -6.71 -7.67
N VAL A 30 -4.08 -7.71 -6.88
CA VAL A 30 -3.84 -7.76 -5.46
C VAL A 30 -2.86 -8.88 -5.17
N GLY A 31 -1.77 -8.54 -4.50
CA GLY A 31 -0.79 -9.50 -3.98
C GLY A 31 -0.93 -9.65 -2.48
N ALA A 32 -0.97 -10.88 -2.01
CA ALA A 32 -1.02 -11.21 -0.59
C ALA A 32 0.02 -12.27 -0.24
N ILE A 33 0.78 -12.03 0.81
CA ILE A 33 1.65 -13.03 1.43
C ILE A 33 1.01 -13.48 2.72
N ILE A 34 0.67 -14.75 2.78
CA ILE A 34 -0.01 -15.35 3.92
C ILE A 34 0.78 -16.52 4.49
N SER A 35 0.52 -16.81 5.76
CA SER A 35 0.96 -18.02 6.42
C SER A 35 -0.20 -18.56 7.26
N ILE A 36 -0.22 -19.88 7.46
CA ILE A 36 -1.22 -20.54 8.29
C ILE A 36 -0.48 -21.29 9.39
N ASN A 37 -0.81 -20.99 10.65
CA ASN A 37 -0.34 -21.75 11.79
C ASN A 37 -1.28 -22.94 12.02
N HIS A 38 -0.84 -24.12 11.59
CA HIS A 38 -1.62 -25.35 11.71
C HIS A 38 -1.80 -25.86 13.14
N ASN A 39 -1.05 -25.33 14.11
CA ASN A 39 -1.19 -25.68 15.52
C ASN A 39 -2.40 -25.03 16.20
N ILE A 40 -3.09 -24.13 15.50
CA ILE A 40 -4.31 -23.48 15.98
C ILE A 40 -5.51 -24.20 15.37
N ASP A 41 -6.31 -24.80 16.24
CA ASP A 41 -7.59 -25.42 15.86
C ASP A 41 -8.63 -24.36 15.51
N ILE A 42 -9.41 -24.68 14.48
CA ILE A 42 -10.51 -23.85 13.99
C ILE A 42 -11.79 -24.71 13.88
N PRO A 43 -12.99 -24.10 13.89
CA PRO A 43 -14.24 -24.86 13.98
C PRO A 43 -14.51 -25.82 12.81
N ILE A 44 -13.95 -25.53 11.63
CA ILE A 44 -14.06 -26.36 10.42
C ILE A 44 -12.66 -26.78 10.02
N ARG A 45 -12.48 -28.03 9.60
CA ARG A 45 -11.18 -28.51 9.13
C ARG A 45 -10.75 -27.71 7.90
N ARG A 46 -9.50 -27.25 7.90
CA ARG A 46 -8.89 -26.51 6.80
C ARG A 46 -9.02 -27.24 5.46
N GLU A 47 -8.87 -28.57 5.48
CA GLU A 47 -9.03 -29.44 4.31
C GLU A 47 -10.44 -29.41 3.69
N GLU A 48 -11.46 -29.03 4.45
CA GLU A 48 -12.86 -28.95 4.00
C GLU A 48 -13.21 -27.54 3.50
N MET A 49 -12.33 -26.55 3.70
CA MET A 49 -12.56 -25.19 3.24
C MET A 49 -12.26 -25.08 1.74
N PRO A 50 -13.19 -24.55 0.92
CA PRO A 50 -12.98 -24.42 -0.52
C PRO A 50 -11.91 -23.36 -0.83
N CYS A 51 -11.81 -22.33 -0.02
CA CYS A 51 -10.86 -21.23 -0.16
C CYS A 51 -10.61 -20.55 1.19
N ILE A 52 -9.60 -19.70 1.21
CA ILE A 52 -9.31 -18.82 2.33
C ILE A 52 -10.31 -17.66 2.33
N ILE A 53 -10.99 -17.45 3.46
CA ILE A 53 -12.08 -16.45 3.57
C ILE A 53 -11.72 -15.23 4.43
N ASP A 54 -10.53 -15.21 5.03
CA ASP A 54 -10.15 -14.17 6.00
C ASP A 54 -9.29 -13.06 5.42
N VAL A 55 -8.93 -13.12 4.15
CA VAL A 55 -8.23 -12.02 3.48
C VAL A 55 -9.25 -11.25 2.66
N GLU A 56 -9.47 -9.99 3.00
CA GLU A 56 -10.49 -9.13 2.38
C GLU A 56 -9.83 -7.97 1.62
N ALA A 57 -10.30 -7.71 0.41
CA ALA A 57 -10.08 -6.44 -0.29
C ALA A 57 -11.25 -5.50 0.03
N ASN A 58 -10.93 -4.27 0.42
CA ASN A 58 -11.89 -3.30 0.93
C ASN A 58 -11.76 -1.98 0.17
N VAL A 59 -12.90 -1.37 -0.14
CA VAL A 59 -12.99 -0.03 -0.74
C VAL A 59 -13.65 0.92 0.26
N PHE A 60 -13.04 2.08 0.44
CA PHE A 60 -13.50 3.12 1.35
C PHE A 60 -13.69 4.43 0.62
N LYS A 61 -14.78 5.11 0.98
CA LYS A 61 -15.07 6.48 0.58
C LYS A 61 -15.10 7.34 1.83
N LEU A 62 -14.22 8.36 1.89
CA LEU A 62 -14.11 9.26 3.05
C LEU A 62 -13.95 8.48 4.38
N GLY A 63 -13.15 7.42 4.37
CA GLY A 63 -12.92 6.55 5.52
C GLY A 63 -14.07 5.56 5.85
N LYS A 64 -15.21 5.65 5.17
CA LYS A 64 -16.31 4.69 5.32
C LYS A 64 -16.19 3.56 4.30
N ARG A 65 -16.16 2.31 4.77
CA ARG A 65 -16.17 1.13 3.88
C ARG A 65 -17.47 1.09 3.08
N ILE A 66 -17.36 1.09 1.76
CA ILE A 66 -18.50 1.02 0.83
C ILE A 66 -18.63 -0.35 0.15
N PHE A 67 -17.55 -1.11 0.09
CA PHE A 67 -17.53 -2.45 -0.50
C PHE A 67 -16.41 -3.29 0.13
N ASN A 68 -16.63 -4.59 0.25
CA ASN A 68 -15.58 -5.57 0.50
C ASN A 68 -15.84 -6.87 -0.26
N THR A 69 -14.76 -7.60 -0.53
CA THR A 69 -14.80 -8.96 -1.07
C THR A 69 -13.69 -9.76 -0.43
N THR A 70 -13.89 -11.06 -0.25
CA THR A 70 -12.78 -11.95 0.08
C THR A 70 -11.90 -12.15 -1.15
N LEU A 71 -10.59 -12.29 -0.94
CA LEU A 71 -9.68 -12.73 -2.00
C LEU A 71 -9.95 -14.20 -2.26
N ASN A 72 -10.20 -14.55 -3.52
CA ASN A 72 -10.50 -15.92 -3.92
C ASN A 72 -9.23 -16.77 -3.96
N ILE A 73 -8.63 -16.99 -2.79
CA ILE A 73 -7.38 -17.72 -2.61
C ILE A 73 -7.70 -19.20 -2.49
N HIS A 74 -7.49 -19.90 -3.61
CA HIS A 74 -7.59 -21.36 -3.69
C HIS A 74 -6.27 -22.04 -3.30
N GLY A 75 -6.38 -23.27 -2.82
CA GLY A 75 -5.23 -24.08 -2.44
C GLY A 75 -4.67 -23.65 -1.10
N MET A 76 -5.11 -24.33 -0.04
CA MET A 76 -4.67 -24.01 1.32
C MET A 76 -3.21 -24.43 1.53
N PRO A 77 -2.32 -23.53 1.98
CA PRO A 77 -0.98 -23.89 2.42
C PRO A 77 -1.00 -25.06 3.40
N ARG A 78 -0.38 -26.18 3.02
CA ARG A 78 -0.27 -27.38 3.89
C ARG A 78 0.84 -27.26 4.95
N THR A 79 1.68 -26.26 4.78
CA THR A 79 2.85 -26.00 5.62
C THR A 79 2.76 -24.60 6.21
N ASN A 80 3.48 -24.35 7.29
CA ASN A 80 3.56 -23.03 7.92
C ASN A 80 4.41 -22.01 7.14
N VAL A 81 4.94 -22.38 5.96
CA VAL A 81 5.75 -21.47 5.13
C VAL A 81 4.87 -20.38 4.51
N ASP A 82 5.51 -19.27 4.18
CA ASP A 82 4.86 -18.13 3.57
C ASP A 82 4.50 -18.44 2.12
N HIS A 83 3.30 -18.04 1.73
CA HIS A 83 2.81 -18.21 0.37
C HIS A 83 2.38 -16.88 -0.22
N ILE A 84 2.85 -16.62 -1.43
CA ILE A 84 2.34 -15.56 -2.29
C ILE A 84 1.10 -16.04 -3.06
N HIS A 85 0.09 -15.18 -3.07
CA HIS A 85 -1.11 -15.29 -3.89
C HIS A 85 -1.36 -13.98 -4.63
N LEU A 86 -1.67 -14.10 -5.91
CA LEU A 86 -2.09 -12.99 -6.76
C LEU A 86 -3.54 -13.18 -7.18
N CYS A 87 -4.35 -12.14 -7.00
CA CYS A 87 -5.74 -12.09 -7.41
C CYS A 87 -5.95 -10.90 -8.33
N ARG A 88 -6.44 -11.14 -9.55
CA ARG A 88 -6.77 -10.08 -10.49
C ARG A 88 -8.28 -9.88 -10.56
N PHE A 89 -8.71 -8.65 -10.32
CA PHE A 89 -10.10 -8.23 -10.45
C PHE A 89 -10.22 -7.38 -11.72
N LYS A 90 -11.10 -7.79 -12.64
CA LYS A 90 -11.39 -7.05 -13.86
C LYS A 90 -12.40 -5.91 -13.60
N ASP A 91 -12.50 -4.99 -14.54
CA ASP A 91 -13.40 -3.82 -14.55
C ASP A 91 -14.87 -4.14 -14.21
N TYR A 92 -15.40 -5.27 -14.66
CA TYR A 92 -16.76 -5.69 -14.33
C TYR A 92 -16.94 -6.14 -12.86
N HIS A 93 -15.85 -6.43 -12.14
CA HIS A 93 -15.92 -6.82 -10.73
C HIS A 93 -16.28 -5.60 -9.87
N PRO A 94 -17.21 -5.69 -8.90
CA PRO A 94 -17.64 -4.55 -8.09
C PRO A 94 -16.50 -3.84 -7.35
N LEU A 95 -15.45 -4.58 -6.99
CA LEU A 95 -14.22 -4.02 -6.41
C LEU A 95 -13.59 -2.92 -7.30
N VAL A 96 -13.69 -3.06 -8.62
CA VAL A 96 -13.09 -2.15 -9.61
C VAL A 96 -14.13 -1.14 -10.10
N SER A 97 -15.31 -1.59 -10.51
CA SER A 97 -16.36 -0.70 -11.06
C SER A 97 -16.93 0.31 -10.05
N LEU A 98 -16.81 0.05 -8.74
CA LEU A 98 -17.25 0.99 -7.70
C LEU A 98 -16.20 2.04 -7.32
N LEU A 99 -14.93 1.86 -7.70
CA LEU A 99 -13.87 2.80 -7.35
C LEU A 99 -14.10 4.15 -8.04
N LYS A 100 -14.24 5.20 -7.23
CA LYS A 100 -14.32 6.58 -7.70
C LYS A 100 -13.10 7.36 -7.28
N ASP A 101 -12.86 8.46 -7.97
CA ASP A 101 -11.73 9.32 -7.67
C ASP A 101 -11.67 9.68 -6.17
N ALA A 102 -10.47 9.59 -5.60
CA ALA A 102 -10.16 9.73 -4.18
C ALA A 102 -10.73 8.65 -3.23
N ASP A 103 -11.42 7.62 -3.73
CA ASP A 103 -11.68 6.42 -2.92
C ASP A 103 -10.35 5.72 -2.60
N THR A 104 -10.33 5.01 -1.47
CA THR A 104 -9.15 4.26 -1.04
C THR A 104 -9.43 2.77 -1.03
N PHE A 105 -8.38 2.00 -1.27
CA PHE A 105 -8.37 0.57 -1.39
C PHE A 105 -7.38 -0.01 -0.38
N CYS A 106 -7.73 -1.07 0.33
CA CYS A 106 -6.74 -1.82 1.11
C CYS A 106 -7.09 -3.30 1.23
N VAL A 107 -6.07 -4.10 1.55
CA VAL A 107 -6.21 -5.52 1.87
C VAL A 107 -6.04 -5.70 3.37
N THR A 108 -6.99 -6.35 4.02
CA THR A 108 -6.95 -6.57 5.46
C THR A 108 -7.33 -7.99 5.82
N THR A 109 -7.07 -8.37 7.06
CA THR A 109 -7.65 -9.60 7.63
C THR A 109 -9.08 -9.30 8.09
N ARG A 110 -9.99 -10.26 7.92
CA ARG A 110 -11.36 -10.19 8.43
C ARG A 110 -11.36 -10.01 9.95
N SER A 111 -12.30 -9.20 10.45
CA SER A 111 -12.52 -8.99 11.88
C SER A 111 -14.00 -9.22 12.23
N PRO A 112 -14.33 -10.22 13.07
CA PRO A 112 -13.42 -11.23 13.65
C PRO A 112 -12.93 -12.25 12.60
N PRO A 113 -11.71 -12.82 12.73
CA PRO A 113 -11.22 -13.84 11.83
C PRO A 113 -11.94 -15.18 12.04
N PHE A 114 -12.17 -15.91 10.96
CA PHE A 114 -12.68 -17.27 10.97
C PHE A 114 -11.55 -18.26 11.28
N ASP A 115 -10.45 -18.24 10.51
CA ASP A 115 -9.21 -18.97 10.75
C ASP A 115 -8.24 -18.10 11.57
N LYS A 116 -8.22 -18.32 12.87
CA LYS A 116 -7.29 -17.63 13.79
C LYS A 116 -5.82 -18.00 13.57
N GLY A 117 -5.55 -19.09 12.86
CA GLY A 117 -4.21 -19.50 12.45
C GLY A 117 -3.69 -18.74 11.24
N LEU A 118 -4.57 -18.12 10.45
CA LEU A 118 -4.19 -17.35 9.27
C LEU A 118 -3.56 -16.01 9.67
N LYS A 119 -2.44 -15.69 9.02
CA LYS A 119 -1.77 -14.39 9.13
C LYS A 119 -1.50 -13.82 7.74
N LEU A 120 -2.04 -12.62 7.48
CA LEU A 120 -1.63 -11.78 6.37
C LEU A 120 -0.34 -11.05 6.76
N LYS A 121 0.79 -11.45 6.17
CA LYS A 121 2.12 -10.90 6.49
C LYS A 121 2.46 -9.66 5.69
N LYS A 122 2.20 -9.69 4.38
CA LYS A 122 2.38 -8.56 3.47
C LYS A 122 1.23 -8.52 2.49
N CYS A 123 0.90 -7.34 2.01
CA CYS A 123 -0.02 -7.15 0.90
C CYS A 123 0.43 -5.98 0.05
N GLY A 124 0.01 -6.00 -1.21
CA GLY A 124 0.28 -4.93 -2.14
C GLY A 124 -0.79 -4.91 -3.23
N VAL A 125 -0.86 -3.78 -3.92
CA VAL A 125 -1.88 -3.54 -4.94
C VAL A 125 -1.25 -2.84 -6.12
N HIS A 126 -1.66 -3.25 -7.32
CA HIS A 126 -1.34 -2.56 -8.54
C HIS A 126 -2.61 -2.28 -9.35
N LEU A 127 -2.77 -1.04 -9.79
CA LEU A 127 -3.88 -0.59 -10.62
C LEU A 127 -3.43 -0.70 -12.09
N ILE A 128 -4.23 -1.38 -12.90
CA ILE A 128 -3.97 -1.56 -14.33
C ILE A 128 -4.96 -0.70 -15.11
N PHE A 129 -4.44 0.23 -15.88
CA PHE A 129 -5.21 1.08 -16.79
C PHE A 129 -5.18 0.53 -18.21
N GLU A 130 -6.01 1.09 -19.08
CA GLU A 130 -5.91 0.88 -20.52
C GLU A 130 -4.48 1.16 -21.01
N GLY A 131 -3.91 0.30 -21.87
CA GLY A 131 -2.51 0.37 -22.29
C GLY A 131 -1.49 -0.32 -21.39
N ASP A 132 -1.82 -0.66 -20.13
CA ASP A 132 -0.84 -1.23 -19.19
C ASP A 132 -0.68 -2.76 -19.36
N ASP A 133 -1.63 -3.44 -20.01
CA ASP A 133 -1.68 -4.90 -20.09
C ASP A 133 -2.54 -5.42 -21.27
N ASP A 134 -2.45 -4.74 -22.41
CA ASP A 134 -3.20 -5.01 -23.64
C ASP A 134 -2.31 -5.38 -24.84
N TYR A 135 -1.00 -5.53 -24.62
CA TYR A 135 -0.08 -6.00 -25.65
C TYR A 135 -0.18 -7.52 -25.82
N GLU A 136 -0.28 -7.98 -27.08
CA GLU A 136 -0.43 -9.40 -27.43
C GLU A 136 0.81 -10.01 -28.11
N GLY A 137 1.88 -9.23 -28.29
CA GLY A 137 3.12 -9.67 -28.91
C GLY A 137 4.11 -10.28 -27.91
N GLU A 138 5.31 -10.62 -28.39
CA GLU A 138 6.41 -11.10 -27.54
C GLU A 138 7.09 -9.92 -26.85
N GLU A 139 7.20 -9.98 -25.53
CA GLU A 139 7.67 -8.87 -24.68
C GLU A 139 8.99 -9.18 -23.95
N GLU A 140 9.53 -10.39 -24.10
CA GLU A 140 10.72 -10.85 -23.38
C GLU A 140 11.95 -9.96 -23.64
N SER A 141 12.07 -9.42 -24.86
CA SER A 141 13.15 -8.53 -25.26
C SER A 141 12.91 -7.04 -24.98
N LEU A 142 11.71 -6.67 -24.50
CA LEU A 142 11.39 -5.27 -24.22
C LEU A 142 12.00 -4.81 -22.89
N ASP A 143 12.29 -3.51 -22.82
CA ASP A 143 12.66 -2.87 -21.56
C ASP A 143 11.51 -2.96 -20.55
N ILE A 144 11.82 -3.10 -19.26
CA ILE A 144 10.83 -3.32 -18.18
C ILE A 144 9.72 -2.26 -18.17
N GLY A 145 10.03 -1.01 -18.54
CA GLY A 145 9.05 0.08 -18.59
C GLY A 145 8.05 0.00 -19.76
N LEU A 146 8.33 -0.83 -20.76
CA LEU A 146 7.48 -1.09 -21.92
C LEU A 146 6.73 -2.42 -21.81
N GLN A 147 7.08 -3.24 -20.83
CA GLN A 147 6.44 -4.53 -20.60
C GLN A 147 5.07 -4.35 -19.92
N SER A 148 4.11 -5.16 -20.35
CA SER A 148 2.82 -5.36 -19.74
C SER A 148 2.95 -5.82 -18.30
N VAL A 149 1.90 -5.57 -17.51
CA VAL A 149 1.87 -6.02 -16.12
C VAL A 149 1.98 -7.54 -16.02
N SER A 150 1.40 -8.29 -16.96
CA SER A 150 1.49 -9.74 -17.03
C SER A 150 2.92 -10.21 -17.29
N GLU A 151 3.63 -9.61 -18.25
CA GLU A 151 5.03 -9.97 -18.53
C GLU A 151 5.94 -9.64 -17.34
N ARG A 152 5.75 -8.47 -16.72
CA ARG A 152 6.52 -8.09 -15.51
C ARG A 152 6.31 -9.05 -14.34
N LEU A 153 5.10 -9.62 -14.21
CA LEU A 153 4.82 -10.66 -13.23
C LEU A 153 5.50 -11.98 -13.59
N THR A 154 5.47 -12.39 -14.86
CA THR A 154 6.19 -13.57 -15.36
C THR A 154 7.67 -13.47 -15.03
N ARG A 155 8.30 -12.34 -15.37
CA ARG A 155 9.72 -12.08 -15.08
C ARG A 155 10.03 -12.15 -13.59
N PHE A 156 9.19 -11.53 -12.74
CA PHE A 156 9.35 -11.58 -11.30
C PHE A 156 9.34 -13.01 -10.74
N PHE A 157 8.47 -13.88 -11.25
CA PHE A 157 8.42 -15.26 -10.78
C PHE A 157 9.56 -16.12 -11.30
N ASN A 158 9.98 -15.91 -12.55
CA ASN A 158 11.14 -16.60 -13.11
C ASN A 158 12.42 -16.26 -12.33
N THR A 159 12.62 -15.00 -11.94
CA THR A 159 13.78 -14.62 -11.11
C THR A 159 13.70 -15.09 -9.67
N CYS A 160 12.50 -15.34 -9.13
CA CYS A 160 12.34 -15.94 -7.81
C CYS A 160 12.72 -17.42 -7.77
N ASP A 161 12.56 -18.13 -8.88
CA ASP A 161 12.88 -19.56 -8.99
C ASP A 161 14.37 -19.80 -9.33
N GLU A 162 15.05 -18.83 -9.95
CA GLU A 162 16.42 -18.96 -10.44
C GLU A 162 17.55 -18.73 -9.41
N GLY A 163 17.27 -18.46 -8.14
CA GLY A 163 18.36 -18.21 -7.19
C GLY A 163 18.00 -18.16 -5.71
N VAL A 164 18.18 -19.30 -5.03
CA VAL A 164 18.83 -19.29 -3.71
C VAL A 164 20.31 -19.00 -3.97
N ASP A 165 20.65 -17.74 -4.19
CA ASP A 165 22.01 -17.25 -3.95
C ASP A 165 21.94 -15.76 -3.64
N ASP A 166 22.51 -15.38 -2.51
CA ASP A 166 22.62 -14.01 -2.01
C ASP A 166 23.61 -13.23 -2.91
N THR A 167 23.20 -12.91 -4.13
CA THR A 167 23.99 -12.04 -5.01
C THR A 167 23.30 -10.68 -5.05
N GLU A 168 23.85 -9.75 -4.27
CA GLU A 168 23.61 -8.30 -4.36
C GLU A 168 23.67 -7.90 -5.84
N SER A 169 22.53 -7.55 -6.41
CA SER A 169 22.45 -7.05 -7.78
C SER A 169 23.09 -5.67 -7.86
N GLU A 170 23.80 -5.37 -8.96
CA GLU A 170 24.53 -4.10 -9.15
C GLU A 170 23.67 -2.81 -9.05
N ASP A 171 22.33 -2.92 -8.98
CA ASP A 171 21.43 -1.79 -8.67
C ASP A 171 21.53 -1.30 -7.22
N ASP A 172 22.00 -2.13 -6.29
CA ASP A 172 22.27 -1.73 -4.89
C ASP A 172 23.38 -0.66 -4.82
N ARG A 173 24.28 -0.61 -5.81
CA ARG A 173 25.35 0.39 -5.86
C ARG A 173 24.81 1.80 -6.13
N CYS A 174 23.77 1.92 -6.95
CA CYS A 174 23.13 3.21 -7.23
C CYS A 174 22.22 3.67 -6.08
N GLN A 175 21.63 2.74 -5.31
CA GLN A 175 20.91 3.09 -4.09
C GLN A 175 21.84 3.48 -2.94
N HIS A 176 23.01 2.84 -2.79
CA HIS A 176 24.00 3.25 -1.78
C HIS A 176 24.55 4.66 -2.04
N GLU A 177 24.74 5.06 -3.30
CA GLU A 177 25.15 6.43 -3.66
C GLU A 177 24.03 7.46 -3.40
N LEU A 178 22.76 7.11 -3.65
CA LEU A 178 21.60 7.97 -3.35
C LEU A 178 21.27 8.05 -1.86
N GLU A 179 21.52 6.98 -1.10
CA GLU A 179 21.39 6.96 0.35
C GLU A 179 22.56 7.68 1.02
N GLN A 180 23.79 7.61 0.49
CA GLN A 180 24.90 8.45 0.95
C GLN A 180 24.67 9.94 0.65
N GLU A 181 24.08 10.31 -0.49
CA GLU A 181 23.72 11.71 -0.75
C GLU A 181 22.60 12.21 0.16
N LYS A 182 21.62 11.35 0.49
CA LYS A 182 20.56 11.64 1.48
C LYS A 182 21.08 11.68 2.91
N GLU A 183 22.08 10.87 3.25
CA GLU A 183 22.68 10.84 4.58
C GLU A 183 23.65 12.01 4.77
N GLU A 184 24.40 12.45 3.74
CA GLU A 184 25.21 13.68 3.78
C GLU A 184 24.37 14.97 3.76
N THR A 185 23.21 14.97 3.09
CA THR A 185 22.26 16.10 3.17
C THR A 185 21.38 16.05 4.42
N GLY A 186 21.09 14.86 4.96
CA GLY A 186 20.37 14.63 6.21
C GLY A 186 21.20 14.90 7.46
N THR A 187 22.50 14.63 7.43
CA THR A 187 23.43 14.95 8.53
C THR A 187 23.88 16.41 8.56
N ARG A 188 23.65 17.19 7.50
CA ARG A 188 23.73 18.67 7.56
C ARG A 188 22.46 19.34 8.09
N LEU A 189 21.37 18.62 8.29
CA LEU A 189 20.08 19.17 8.77
C LEU A 189 19.60 18.64 10.13
N LEU A 190 20.32 17.71 10.77
CA LEU A 190 20.03 17.22 12.12
C LEU A 190 21.26 17.32 13.03
N GLY A 191 21.61 18.56 13.37
CA GLY A 191 22.76 18.87 14.23
C GLY A 191 22.65 20.21 14.94
N PHE A 192 21.51 20.52 15.57
CA PHE A 192 21.44 21.61 16.56
C PHE A 192 20.75 21.14 17.84
N ASN A 193 21.56 20.59 18.75
CA ASN A 193 21.26 20.61 20.17
C ASN A 193 21.30 22.06 20.67
N PHE A 194 20.17 22.77 20.70
CA PHE A 194 20.10 24.07 21.35
C PHE A 194 19.72 23.90 22.82
N LYS A 195 20.75 23.77 23.65
CA LYS A 195 20.67 24.00 25.09
C LYS A 195 20.42 25.50 25.30
N GLY A 196 19.16 25.89 25.41
CA GLY A 196 18.74 27.21 25.92
C GLY A 196 17.90 28.06 24.97
N SER A 197 16.62 28.26 25.27
CA SER A 197 16.01 29.60 25.35
C SER A 197 14.55 29.48 25.77
N SER A 198 14.30 29.70 27.06
CA SER A 198 12.94 29.86 27.60
C SER A 198 12.25 31.13 27.05
N ILE A 199 12.97 32.03 26.36
CA ILE A 199 12.51 33.37 25.98
C ILE A 199 11.63 33.34 24.72
N ILE A 200 11.85 32.41 23.80
CA ILE A 200 11.12 32.35 22.52
C ILE A 200 9.66 31.93 22.74
N SER A 201 9.40 31.00 23.67
CA SER A 201 8.03 30.61 24.03
C SER A 201 7.25 31.75 24.70
N PHE A 202 7.93 32.58 25.50
CA PHE A 202 7.30 33.76 26.11
C PHE A 202 6.95 34.84 25.08
N LEU A 203 7.83 35.08 24.10
CA LEU A 203 7.57 36.05 23.03
C LEU A 203 6.42 35.61 22.11
N LEU A 204 6.33 34.31 21.81
CA LEU A 204 5.24 33.76 21.01
C LEU A 204 3.89 33.86 21.76
N SER A 205 3.88 33.59 23.07
CA SER A 205 2.69 33.76 23.90
C SER A 205 2.26 35.22 23.99
N LEU A 206 3.21 36.17 24.12
CA LEU A 206 2.90 37.59 24.19
C LEU A 206 2.30 38.11 22.87
N PHE A 207 2.77 37.57 21.73
CA PHE A 207 2.22 37.90 20.41
C PHE A 207 0.73 37.53 20.31
N PHE A 208 0.33 36.34 20.76
CA PHE A 208 -1.08 35.93 20.74
C PHE A 208 -1.97 36.74 21.68
N VAL A 209 -1.45 37.16 22.84
CA VAL A 209 -2.18 38.04 23.77
C VAL A 209 -2.37 39.43 23.16
N LEU A 210 -1.34 39.99 22.53
CA LEU A 210 -1.44 41.29 21.84
C LEU A 210 -2.37 41.23 20.64
N LEU A 211 -2.36 40.14 19.86
CA LEU A 211 -3.30 39.94 18.77
C LEU A 211 -4.74 39.91 19.31
N GLY A 212 -5.01 39.12 20.35
CA GLY A 212 -6.33 39.04 20.97
C GLY A 212 -6.83 40.40 21.47
N TRP A 213 -5.95 41.21 22.06
CA TRP A 213 -6.32 42.54 22.55
C TRP A 213 -6.57 43.54 21.41
N PHE A 214 -5.83 43.43 20.31
CA PHE A 214 -6.04 44.22 19.09
C PHE A 214 -7.41 43.90 18.45
N TRP A 215 -7.76 42.62 18.32
CA TRP A 215 -9.06 42.18 17.80
C TRP A 215 -10.23 42.63 18.70
N PHE A 216 -10.06 42.56 20.03
CA PHE A 216 -11.09 43.01 20.97
C PHE A 216 -11.34 44.52 20.88
N LYS A 217 -10.28 45.35 20.76
CA LYS A 217 -10.44 46.80 20.55
C LYS A 217 -11.11 47.14 19.21
N PHE A 218 -10.78 46.40 18.15
CA PHE A 218 -11.39 46.62 16.84
C PHE A 218 -12.90 46.32 16.87
N MET A 219 -13.30 45.22 17.53
CA MET A 219 -14.71 44.86 17.69
C MET A 219 -15.46 45.82 18.62
N SER A 220 -14.86 46.29 19.72
CA SER A 220 -15.50 47.31 20.57
C SER A 220 -15.64 48.67 19.90
N SER A 221 -14.80 49.02 18.93
CA SER A 221 -14.93 50.28 18.19
C SER A 221 -15.97 50.24 17.07
N ALA A 222 -16.36 49.04 16.62
CA ALA A 222 -17.40 48.84 15.60
C ALA A 222 -18.83 48.92 16.16
N VAL A 223 -18.99 48.81 17.48
CA VAL A 223 -20.30 48.80 18.18
C VAL A 223 -20.75 50.19 18.66
N LYS A 224 -20.00 51.27 18.33
CA LYS A 224 -20.34 52.66 18.72
C LYS A 224 -20.52 53.62 17.53
N ARG A 225 -21.08 53.14 16.42
CA ARG A 225 -21.60 54.01 15.37
C ARG A 225 -23.05 53.62 15.06
N ASP A 226 -23.94 54.15 15.88
CA ASP A 226 -25.31 54.55 15.57
C ASP A 226 -25.59 55.86 16.33
#